data_AF-A0A5B0QZI4-F1
#
_entry.id   AF-A0A5B0QZI4-F1
#
_cell.length_a   1.000
_cell.length_b   1.000
_cell.length_c   1.000
_cell.angle_alpha   90.00
_cell.angle_beta   90.00
_cell.angle_gamma   90.00
#
_symmetry.space_group_name_H-M   'P 1'
#
loop_
_entity.id
_entity.type
_entity.pdbx_description
1 polymer ?
#
loop_
_entity_poly.entity_id
_entity_poly.type
_entity_poly.pdbx_seq_one_letter_code
_entity_poly.pdbx_strand_id
1 'polypeptide(L)'
;MMGAEHGKKSDTQIQRIEKLYQLSKESNLLLSEIEEFINLSEEETLPKFIAIAHLNAAKFYNSKKEMHKVREHAEKAKVMSEMSNEFKRLSHAVNDLETLLRDPEKHSSYGI
;
A
#
# COMPACT_ATOMS: atom_id res chain seq x y z
N MET A 1 -14.22 -27.97 -13.09
CA MET A 1 -14.46 -27.57 -11.69
C MET A 1 -13.36 -26.65 -11.15
N MET A 2 -12.09 -26.85 -11.51
CA MET A 2 -10.94 -26.05 -11.04
C MET A 2 -11.03 -24.52 -11.27
N GLY A 3 -11.64 -24.06 -12.36
CA GLY A 3 -11.81 -22.61 -12.63
C GLY A 3 -12.81 -21.90 -11.70
N ALA A 4 -13.82 -22.60 -11.19
CA ALA A 4 -14.81 -22.02 -10.27
C ALA A 4 -14.24 -21.84 -8.86
N GLU A 5 -13.30 -22.70 -8.44
CA GLU A 5 -12.60 -22.59 -7.16
C GLU A 5 -11.60 -21.44 -7.17
N HIS A 6 -10.86 -21.26 -8.27
CA HIS A 6 -9.95 -20.11 -8.44
C HIS A 6 -10.71 -18.79 -8.49
N GLY A 7 -11.86 -18.74 -9.19
CA GLY A 7 -12.72 -17.55 -9.21
C GLY A 7 -13.21 -17.14 -7.82
N LYS A 8 -13.73 -18.09 -7.03
CA LYS A 8 -14.18 -17.81 -5.65
C LYS A 8 -13.05 -17.35 -4.73
N LYS A 9 -11.84 -17.90 -4.91
CA LYS A 9 -10.66 -17.47 -4.16
C LYS A 9 -10.35 -16.01 -4.49
N SER A 10 -10.24 -15.65 -5.78
CA SER A 10 -9.98 -14.28 -6.23
C SER A 10 -11.05 -13.30 -5.75
N ASP A 11 -12.33 -13.65 -5.84
CA ASP A 11 -13.43 -12.81 -5.31
C ASP A 11 -13.25 -12.50 -3.81
N THR A 12 -12.86 -13.51 -3.04
CA THR A 12 -12.62 -13.37 -1.58
C THR A 12 -11.40 -12.49 -1.30
N GLN A 13 -10.32 -12.65 -2.08
CA GLN A 13 -9.12 -11.84 -1.97
C GLN A 13 -9.42 -10.36 -2.30
N ILE A 14 -10.15 -10.11 -3.38
CA ILE A 14 -10.55 -8.75 -3.78
C ILE A 14 -11.40 -8.09 -2.69
N GLN A 15 -12.37 -8.80 -2.11
CA GLN A 15 -13.15 -8.27 -0.98
C GLN A 15 -12.28 -7.93 0.23
N ARG A 16 -11.27 -8.75 0.53
CA ARG A 16 -10.34 -8.47 1.63
C ARG A 16 -9.43 -7.27 1.33
N ILE A 17 -8.94 -7.15 0.10
CA ILE A 17 -8.18 -6.00 -0.41
C ILE A 17 -8.98 -4.71 -0.26
N GLU A 18 -10.26 -4.70 -0.66
CA GLU A 18 -11.12 -3.53 -0.53
C GLU A 18 -11.34 -3.14 0.94
N LYS A 19 -11.53 -4.12 1.82
CA LYS A 19 -11.66 -3.88 3.26
C LYS A 19 -10.39 -3.26 3.85
N LEU A 20 -9.21 -3.81 3.53
CA LEU A 20 -7.92 -3.27 3.97
C LEU A 20 -7.70 -1.86 3.42
N TYR A 21 -8.10 -1.61 2.18
CA TYR A 21 -8.08 -0.27 1.61
C TYR A 21 -8.96 0.72 2.37
N GLN A 22 -10.21 0.38 2.70
CA GLN A 22 -11.06 1.27 3.50
C GLN A 22 -10.49 1.51 4.90
N LEU A 23 -10.04 0.45 5.57
CA LEU A 23 -9.40 0.58 6.89
C LEU A 23 -8.19 1.52 6.86
N SER A 24 -7.36 1.45 5.80
CA SER A 24 -6.19 2.32 5.64
C SER A 24 -6.53 3.81 5.48
N LYS A 25 -7.78 4.14 5.13
CA LYS A 25 -8.26 5.53 5.06
C LYS A 25 -8.78 6.03 6.40
N GLU A 26 -9.25 5.13 7.26
CA GLU A 26 -9.85 5.45 8.56
C GLU A 26 -8.81 5.48 9.67
N SER A 27 -7.78 4.64 9.57
CA SER A 27 -6.77 4.46 10.61
C SER A 27 -5.45 3.93 10.04
N ASN A 28 -4.39 4.00 10.85
CA ASN A 28 -3.14 3.30 10.53
C ASN A 28 -3.35 1.79 10.68
N LEU A 29 -3.01 1.04 9.64
CA LEU A 29 -3.03 -0.42 9.69
C LEU A 29 -1.93 -0.97 10.62
N LEU A 30 -2.20 -2.14 11.20
CA LEU A 30 -1.18 -2.93 11.88
C LEU A 30 -0.18 -3.50 10.87
N LEU A 31 1.05 -3.82 11.30
CA LEU A 31 2.07 -4.40 10.42
C LEU A 31 1.56 -5.67 9.72
N SER A 32 0.87 -6.56 10.44
CA SER A 32 0.30 -7.78 9.87
C SER A 32 -0.76 -7.51 8.81
N GLU A 33 -1.55 -6.44 8.96
CA GLU A 33 -2.55 -6.03 7.97
C GLU A 33 -1.90 -5.41 6.74
N ILE A 34 -0.80 -4.67 6.92
CA ILE A 34 0.00 -4.13 5.82
C ILE A 34 0.63 -5.27 5.02
N GLU A 35 1.22 -6.26 5.69
CA GLU A 35 1.81 -7.44 5.05
C GLU A 35 0.75 -8.26 4.30
N GLU A 36 -0.43 -8.47 4.90
CA GLU A 36 -1.56 -9.10 4.23
C GLU A 36 -1.99 -8.31 2.99
N PHE A 37 -2.08 -6.99 3.09
CA PHE A 37 -2.49 -6.14 1.98
C PHE A 37 -1.50 -6.22 0.81
N ILE A 38 -0.19 -6.16 1.09
CA ILE A 38 0.86 -6.33 0.07
C ILE A 38 0.67 -7.68 -0.63
N ASN A 39 0.66 -8.78 0.13
CA ASN A 39 0.61 -10.14 -0.43
C ASN A 39 -0.61 -10.36 -1.32
N LEU A 40 -1.80 -9.99 -0.85
CA LEU A 40 -3.03 -10.17 -1.62
C LEU A 40 -3.04 -9.29 -2.89
N SER A 41 -2.59 -8.04 -2.77
CA SER A 41 -2.56 -7.13 -3.92
C SER A 41 -1.55 -7.54 -4.99
N GLU A 42 -0.42 -8.15 -4.58
CA GLU A 42 0.58 -8.72 -5.49
C GLU A 42 0.07 -10.03 -6.13
N GLU A 43 -0.58 -10.91 -5.37
CA GLU A 43 -1.16 -12.16 -5.88
C GLU A 43 -2.23 -11.89 -6.96
N GLU A 44 -3.11 -10.91 -6.71
CA GLU A 44 -4.14 -10.49 -7.68
C GLU A 44 -3.60 -9.51 -8.75
N THR A 45 -2.31 -9.14 -8.68
CA THR A 45 -1.62 -8.25 -9.63
C THR A 45 -2.30 -6.88 -9.83
N LEU A 46 -2.78 -6.25 -8.76
CA LEU A 46 -3.57 -5.01 -8.81
C LEU A 46 -2.71 -3.77 -8.51
N PRO A 47 -2.18 -3.03 -9.51
CA PRO A 47 -1.10 -2.05 -9.29
C PRO A 47 -1.48 -0.90 -8.36
N LYS A 48 -2.74 -0.45 -8.42
CA LYS A 48 -3.27 0.56 -7.50
C LYS A 48 -3.13 0.14 -6.04
N PHE A 49 -3.56 -1.09 -5.75
CA PHE A 49 -3.61 -1.61 -4.39
C PHE A 49 -2.21 -1.96 -3.88
N ILE A 50 -1.33 -2.48 -4.75
CA ILE A 50 0.09 -2.67 -4.43
C ILE A 50 0.72 -1.33 -4.04
N ALA A 51 0.50 -0.27 -4.83
CA ALA A 51 1.05 1.05 -4.54
C ALA A 51 0.58 1.59 -3.18
N ILE A 52 -0.71 1.44 -2.86
CA ILE A 52 -1.29 1.88 -1.59
C ILE A 52 -0.77 1.04 -0.42
N ALA A 53 -0.66 -0.27 -0.57
CA ALA A 53 -0.16 -1.16 0.48
C ALA A 53 1.31 -0.83 0.82
N HIS A 54 2.15 -0.62 -0.21
CA HIS A 54 3.52 -0.17 -0.03
C HIS A 54 3.61 1.25 0.55
N LEU A 55 2.73 2.17 0.18
CA LEU A 55 2.68 3.49 0.81
C LEU A 55 2.37 3.39 2.32
N ASN A 56 1.44 2.51 2.71
CA ASN A 56 1.15 2.27 4.13
C ASN A 56 2.36 1.66 4.87
N ALA A 57 3.07 0.72 4.25
CA ALA A 57 4.32 0.18 4.80
C ALA A 57 5.40 1.25 4.99
N ALA A 58 5.59 2.12 3.99
CA ALA A 58 6.53 3.23 4.09
C ALA A 58 6.15 4.17 5.25
N LYS A 59 4.87 4.50 5.41
CA LYS A 59 4.37 5.31 6.53
C LYS A 59 4.64 4.66 7.88
N PHE A 60 4.37 3.35 8.00
CA PHE A 60 4.61 2.57 9.22
C PHE A 60 6.10 2.56 9.59
N TYR A 61 6.98 2.23 8.65
CA TYR A 61 8.42 2.21 8.93
C TYR A 61 8.99 3.60 9.19
N ASN A 62 8.37 4.65 8.63
CA ASN A 62 8.75 6.03 8.91
C ASN A 62 8.41 6.40 10.37
N SER A 63 7.33 5.85 10.95
CA SER A 63 7.03 6.03 12.37
C SER A 63 8.04 5.34 13.28
N LYS A 64 8.60 4.21 12.83
CA LYS A 64 9.70 3.49 13.51
C LYS A 64 11.09 4.05 13.21
N LYS A 65 11.19 5.10 12.40
CA LYS A 65 12.44 5.68 11.92
C LYS A 65 13.35 4.69 11.17
N GLU A 66 12.79 3.63 10.60
CA GLU A 66 13.50 2.62 9.83
C GLU A 66 13.70 3.06 8.37
N MET A 67 14.53 4.09 8.15
CA MET A 67 14.65 4.80 6.86
C MET A 67 14.97 3.90 5.65
N HIS A 68 15.68 2.79 5.86
CA HIS A 68 15.97 1.82 4.80
C HIS A 68 14.70 1.19 4.24
N LYS A 69 13.76 0.79 5.10
CA LYS A 69 12.47 0.23 4.69
C LYS A 69 11.52 1.29 4.16
N VAL A 70 11.59 2.51 4.68
CA VAL A 70 10.83 3.64 4.11
C VAL A 70 11.17 3.80 2.64
N ARG A 71 12.47 3.86 2.31
CA ARG A 71 12.92 3.94 0.92
C ARG A 71 12.47 2.74 0.09
N GLU A 72 12.69 1.51 0.58
CA GLU A 72 12.30 0.30 -0.16
C GLU A 72 10.82 0.30 -0.53
N HIS A 73 9.94 0.55 0.43
CA HIS A 73 8.50 0.52 0.18
C HIS A 73 8.05 1.74 -0.63
N ALA A 74 8.60 2.93 -0.41
CA ALA A 74 8.26 4.12 -1.20
C ALA A 74 8.66 3.97 -2.67
N GLU A 75 9.81 3.35 -2.98
CA GLU A 75 10.24 3.10 -4.36
C GLU A 75 9.32 2.09 -5.06
N LYS A 76 8.93 1.01 -4.37
CA LYS A 76 7.94 0.05 -4.90
C LYS A 76 6.59 0.72 -5.15
N ALA A 77 6.12 1.55 -4.22
CA ALA A 77 4.88 2.31 -4.38
C ALA A 77 4.95 3.26 -5.58
N LYS A 78 6.10 3.91 -5.81
CA LYS A 78 6.34 4.77 -6.99
C LYS A 78 6.16 3.98 -8.29
N VAL A 79 6.87 2.87 -8.46
CA VAL A 79 6.81 2.05 -9.68
C VAL A 79 5.37 1.62 -9.98
N MET A 80 4.65 1.12 -8.97
CA MET A 80 3.27 0.64 -9.15
C MET A 80 2.27 1.77 -9.38
N SER A 81 2.50 2.94 -8.79
CA SER A 81 1.68 4.14 -9.03
C SER A 81 1.77 4.64 -10.47
N GLU A 82 2.94 4.51 -11.11
CA GLU A 82 3.14 4.90 -12.50
C GLU A 82 2.33 4.01 -13.46
N MET A 83 2.12 2.75 -13.07
CA MET A 83 1.30 1.75 -13.77
C MET A 83 -0.22 1.91 -13.51
N SER A 84 -0.64 2.81 -12.63
CA SER A 84 -2.06 3.00 -12.25
C SER A 84 -2.53 4.45 -12.41
N ASN A 85 -3.38 4.71 -13.42
CA ASN A 85 -4.03 6.01 -13.58
C ASN A 85 -4.98 6.36 -12.43
N GLU A 86 -5.51 5.35 -11.72
CA GLU A 86 -6.38 5.56 -10.57
C GLU A 86 -5.63 6.08 -9.35
N PHE A 87 -4.40 5.60 -9.11
CA PHE A 87 -3.57 6.10 -8.01
C PHE A 87 -3.29 7.59 -8.16
N LYS A 88 -3.02 8.06 -9.39
CA LYS A 88 -2.76 9.47 -9.69
C LYS A 88 -3.92 10.41 -9.33
N ARG A 89 -5.13 9.88 -9.18
CA ARG A 89 -6.32 10.64 -8.74
C ARG A 89 -6.40 10.80 -7.21
N LEU A 90 -5.58 10.08 -6.45
CA LEU A 90 -5.50 10.16 -4.99
C LEU A 90 -4.44 11.19 -4.59
N SER A 91 -4.79 12.48 -4.68
CA SER A 91 -3.86 13.60 -4.43
C SER A 91 -3.10 13.49 -3.11
N HIS A 92 -3.77 13.07 -2.03
CA HIS A 92 -3.13 12.84 -0.73
C HIS A 92 -2.08 11.73 -0.79
N ALA A 93 -2.39 10.60 -1.44
CA ALA A 93 -1.46 9.48 -1.55
C ALA A 93 -0.23 9.83 -2.40
N VAL A 94 -0.43 10.64 -3.46
CA VAL A 94 0.68 11.16 -4.28
C VAL A 94 1.59 12.07 -3.46
N ASN A 95 1.03 13.03 -2.72
CA ASN A 95 1.80 13.95 -1.89
C ASN A 95 2.57 13.22 -0.78
N ASP A 96 1.93 12.24 -0.13
CA ASP A 96 2.57 11.43 0.90
C ASP A 96 3.74 10.64 0.33
N LEU A 97 3.55 10.01 -0.83
CA LEU A 97 4.58 9.26 -1.53
C LEU A 97 5.77 10.15 -1.94
N GLU A 98 5.51 11.31 -2.52
CA GLU A 98 6.55 12.28 -2.87
C GLU A 98 7.35 12.74 -1.65
N THR A 99 6.66 13.00 -0.53
CA THR A 99 7.30 13.40 0.71
C THR A 99 8.15 12.27 1.28
N LEU A 100 7.64 11.04 1.32
CA LEU A 100 8.38 9.86 1.82
C LEU A 100 9.59 9.49 0.94
N LEU A 101 9.56 9.81 -0.35
CA LEU A 101 10.71 9.61 -1.26
C LEU A 101 11.78 10.69 -1.08
N ARG A 102 11.38 11.94 -0.88
CA ARG A 102 12.30 13.09 -0.87
C ARG A 102 12.80 13.43 0.53
N ASP A 103 11.89 13.60 1.47
CA ASP A 103 12.11 14.09 2.82
C ASP A 103 11.26 13.31 3.85
N PRO A 104 11.52 12.01 4.11
CA PRO A 104 10.69 11.19 4.99
C PRO A 104 10.44 11.80 6.38
N GLU A 105 11.43 12.52 6.91
CA GLU A 105 11.36 13.17 8.22
C GLU A 105 10.36 14.34 8.29
N LYS A 106 9.95 14.87 7.13
CA LYS A 106 8.92 15.92 7.03
C LYS A 106 7.51 15.35 6.87
N HIS A 107 7.37 14.05 6.63
CA HIS A 107 6.07 13.41 6.53
C HIS A 107 5.43 13.31 7.93
N SER A 108 4.10 13.44 7.98
CA SER A 108 3.32 13.42 9.23
C SER A 108 3.47 12.12 10.03
N SER A 109 3.95 11.05 9.40
CA SER A 109 4.17 9.76 10.03
C SER A 109 5.53 9.59 10.71
N TYR A 110 6.42 10.58 10.68
CA TYR A 110 7.76 10.43 11.24
C TYR A 110 7.74 10.41 12.77
N GLY A 111 8.20 9.31 13.37
CA GLY A 111 8.42 9.21 14.82
C GLY A 111 7.19 9.23 15.73
N ILE A 112 6.00 8.94 15.20
CA ILE A 112 4.73 8.82 15.96
C ILE A 112 4.48 7.41 16.53
#